data_AF-A0A2K2CI98-F1
#
_entry.id   AF-A0A2K2CI98-F1
#
_cell.length_a   1.000
_cell.length_b   1.000
_cell.length_c   1.000
_cell.angle_alpha   90.00
_cell.angle_beta   90.00
_cell.angle_gamma   90.00
#
_symmetry.space_group_name_H-M   'P 1'
#
loop_
_entity.id
_entity.type
_entity.pdbx_description
1 polymer ?
#
loop_
_entity_poly.entity_id
_entity_poly.type
_entity_poly.pdbx_seq_one_letter_code
_entity_poly.pdbx_strand_id
1 'polypeptide(L)'
;MATTIDVKVFVDKDKSKVLFAESGKDFVDVLFGFLTLPLGTVVRLLGKQSQAGCLDALYKSVEELPAAFFRTDACKAMLLAPINGAAKKCCSLKVRVDDTKHRVVYVCGDTSCPALADAEFSSVPGAVCKCGTAMAKMAGERPESGGGGGSGSGDRVFVRGDVEFIITDDLQVAPASTSLMLSLFDKFKVDDPSGLEQRTLELSSDKILGLLKRSLISKNPLTGHYFDVAIEPDDAGIDLLPQNLHPEQGNDAEQTLNSVKIKVLQTKNNSSVLYAEVGGDFVDLLFGLLSIPLGSIMKAYGKCASKGCFDNLYSSIDGSAEGCMIPECQGLLLSPKLAPFFGCSASKILQVEELSPNKQSINACFKCFKIGGFANLTRCHERQYVNYGWKYLNCLVDPKTANLCEFNPKSPKGEESDDVEGYVKQGLQNFMVTDDLRVLPLSLACTLQVVREAKIQRKDLVEKEVTLTKSQMIELLKAALVT
;
A
#
# COMPACT_ATOMS: atom_id res chain seq x y z
N MET A 1 17.60 16.08 16.03
CA MET A 1 17.47 16.74 14.71
C MET A 1 16.71 15.79 13.82
N ALA A 2 15.74 16.28 13.03
CA ALA A 2 15.03 15.44 12.07
C ALA A 2 16.00 15.03 10.96
N THR A 3 15.95 13.77 10.50
CA THR A 3 16.77 13.31 9.38
C THR A 3 16.31 13.99 8.09
N THR A 4 17.27 14.54 7.33
CA THR A 4 17.02 15.22 6.05
C THR A 4 17.90 14.65 4.94
N ILE A 5 17.49 14.90 3.69
CA ILE A 5 18.26 14.58 2.48
C ILE A 5 18.47 15.88 1.71
N ASP A 6 19.70 16.15 1.33
CA ASP A 6 20.05 17.32 0.53
C ASP A 6 19.98 16.97 -0.95
N VAL A 7 19.20 17.74 -1.70
CA VAL A 7 19.00 17.55 -3.15
C VAL A 7 19.35 18.85 -3.86
N LYS A 8 20.27 18.80 -4.82
CA LYS A 8 20.58 19.99 -5.64
C LYS A 8 19.51 20.09 -6.73
N VAL A 9 18.95 21.28 -6.93
CA VAL A 9 17.98 21.57 -7.99
C VAL A 9 18.53 22.67 -8.90
N PHE A 10 18.30 22.52 -10.20
CA PHE A 10 18.70 23.47 -11.23
C PHE A 10 17.45 24.16 -11.78
N VAL A 11 17.38 25.47 -11.57
CA VAL A 11 16.16 26.26 -11.76
C VAL A 11 16.37 27.30 -12.87
N ASP A 12 15.43 27.32 -13.81
CA ASP A 12 15.24 28.41 -14.76
C ASP A 12 14.31 29.44 -14.09
N LYS A 13 14.88 30.57 -13.64
CA LYS A 13 14.13 31.61 -12.92
C LYS A 13 13.11 32.31 -13.79
N ASP A 14 13.48 32.58 -15.03
CA ASP A 14 12.65 33.32 -15.96
C ASP A 14 11.37 32.54 -16.29
N LYS A 15 11.50 31.20 -16.39
CA LYS A 15 10.36 30.30 -16.58
C LYS A 15 9.73 29.82 -15.28
N SER A 16 10.28 30.20 -14.12
CA SER A 16 9.87 29.69 -12.79
C SER A 16 9.72 28.18 -12.77
N LYS A 17 10.76 27.46 -13.23
CA LYS A 17 10.71 26.02 -13.45
C LYS A 17 11.97 25.31 -12.96
N VAL A 18 11.81 24.19 -12.27
CA VAL A 18 12.91 23.25 -12.00
C VAL A 18 13.12 22.41 -13.27
N LEU A 19 14.33 22.41 -13.82
CA LEU A 19 14.65 21.61 -15.01
C LEU A 19 14.97 20.18 -14.62
N PHE A 20 15.83 20.02 -13.62
CA PHE A 20 16.21 18.74 -13.04
C PHE A 20 16.82 18.95 -11.65
N ALA A 21 16.92 17.86 -10.91
CA ALA A 21 17.65 17.72 -9.67
C ALA A 21 18.83 16.78 -9.84
N GLU A 22 19.86 16.97 -9.03
CA GLU A 22 21.00 16.08 -8.89
C GLU A 22 21.07 15.60 -7.44
N SER A 23 21.15 14.28 -7.25
CA SER A 23 21.26 13.67 -5.93
C SER A 23 21.94 12.31 -5.97
N GLY A 24 22.56 11.91 -4.85
CA GLY A 24 23.02 10.55 -4.64
C GLY A 24 21.89 9.57 -4.29
N LYS A 25 22.29 8.33 -3.95
CA LYS A 25 21.39 7.19 -3.71
C LYS A 25 20.25 7.45 -2.71
N ASP A 26 20.47 8.24 -1.66
CA ASP A 26 19.51 8.35 -0.55
C ASP A 26 18.15 8.89 -1.02
N PHE A 27 18.15 9.90 -1.89
CA PHE A 27 16.92 10.47 -2.43
C PHE A 27 16.25 9.52 -3.43
N VAL A 28 17.04 8.92 -4.32
CA VAL A 28 16.54 7.97 -5.33
C VAL A 28 15.93 6.75 -4.67
N ASP A 29 16.55 6.23 -3.61
CA ASP A 29 16.03 5.12 -2.83
C ASP A 29 14.68 5.48 -2.20
N VAL A 30 14.51 6.71 -1.70
CA VAL A 30 13.22 7.20 -1.18
C VAL A 30 12.17 7.30 -2.29
N LEU A 31 12.51 7.86 -3.45
CA LEU A 31 11.61 7.96 -4.60
C LEU A 31 11.13 6.57 -5.02
N PHE A 32 12.06 5.64 -5.31
CA PHE A 32 11.70 4.26 -5.65
C PHE A 32 10.92 3.55 -4.53
N GLY A 33 11.21 3.89 -3.27
CA GLY A 33 10.43 3.42 -2.12
C GLY A 33 8.93 3.73 -2.21
N PHE A 34 8.51 4.82 -2.86
CA PHE A 34 7.10 5.14 -3.08
C PHE A 34 6.35 4.05 -3.83
N LEU A 35 7.00 3.35 -4.76
CA LEU A 35 6.39 2.26 -5.53
C LEU A 35 6.04 1.06 -4.65
N THR A 36 6.64 0.94 -3.47
CA THR A 36 6.33 -0.14 -2.53
C THR A 36 5.15 0.17 -1.61
N LEU A 37 4.69 1.41 -1.57
CA LEU A 37 3.62 1.84 -0.66
C LEU A 37 2.27 1.28 -1.13
N PRO A 38 1.52 0.58 -0.26
CA PRO A 38 0.11 0.30 -0.51
C PRO A 38 -0.69 1.60 -0.67
N LEU A 39 -1.69 1.61 -1.55
CA LEU A 39 -2.51 2.80 -1.80
C LEU A 39 -3.22 3.35 -0.55
N GLY A 40 -3.67 2.47 0.36
CA GLY A 40 -4.25 2.85 1.65
C GLY A 40 -3.23 3.54 2.57
N THR A 41 -1.96 3.14 2.51
CA THR A 41 -0.88 3.84 3.22
C THR A 41 -0.66 5.23 2.64
N VAL A 42 -0.66 5.37 1.31
CA VAL A 42 -0.54 6.68 0.65
C VAL A 42 -1.67 7.62 1.09
N VAL A 43 -2.92 7.18 1.00
CA VAL A 43 -4.10 7.97 1.41
C VAL A 43 -4.02 8.38 2.88
N ARG A 44 -3.65 7.44 3.76
CA ARG A 44 -3.50 7.69 5.21
C ARG A 44 -2.41 8.73 5.50
N LEU A 45 -1.22 8.57 4.91
CA LEU A 45 -0.09 9.49 5.11
C LEU A 45 -0.38 10.90 4.60
N LEU A 46 -1.19 11.02 3.54
CA LEU A 46 -1.61 12.30 2.97
C LEU A 46 -2.86 12.89 3.64
N GLY A 47 -3.25 12.38 4.81
CA GLY A 47 -4.36 12.94 5.59
C GLY A 47 -5.72 12.78 4.92
N LYS A 48 -5.91 11.72 4.11
CA LYS A 48 -7.17 11.40 3.39
C LYS A 48 -7.56 12.48 2.36
N GLN A 49 -6.54 13.14 1.84
CA GLN A 49 -6.60 14.20 0.84
C GLN A 49 -5.51 13.95 -0.21
N SER A 50 -5.39 12.69 -0.66
CA SER A 50 -4.45 12.28 -1.68
C SER A 50 -4.79 12.89 -3.05
N GLN A 51 -6.08 13.15 -3.30
CA GLN A 51 -6.62 13.58 -4.60
C GLN A 51 -6.30 12.58 -5.73
N ALA A 52 -6.01 11.33 -5.37
CA ALA A 52 -5.75 10.24 -6.31
C ALA A 52 -7.07 9.52 -6.61
N GLY A 53 -7.85 10.09 -7.53
CA GLY A 53 -9.17 9.59 -7.91
C GLY A 53 -10.12 9.39 -6.72
N CYS A 54 -10.78 8.23 -6.66
CA CYS A 54 -11.76 7.87 -5.65
C CYS A 54 -11.14 7.24 -4.38
N LEU A 55 -9.81 7.14 -4.26
CA LEU A 55 -9.15 6.44 -3.16
C LEU A 55 -9.44 7.07 -1.78
N ASP A 56 -9.55 8.40 -1.72
CA ASP A 56 -9.88 9.10 -0.47
C ASP A 56 -11.30 8.74 0.02
N ALA A 57 -12.26 8.62 -0.90
CA ALA A 57 -13.64 8.25 -0.61
C ALA A 57 -13.76 6.77 -0.19
N LEU A 58 -13.02 5.89 -0.88
CA LEU A 58 -12.94 4.47 -0.56
C LEU A 58 -12.34 4.23 0.82
N TYR A 59 -11.23 4.92 1.16
CA TYR A 59 -10.60 4.83 2.47
C TYR A 59 -11.55 5.30 3.59
N LYS A 60 -12.23 6.44 3.39
CA LYS A 60 -13.27 6.93 4.33
C LYS A 60 -14.39 5.92 4.52
N SER A 61 -14.80 5.23 3.46
CA SER A 61 -15.82 4.18 3.55
C SER A 61 -15.41 3.06 4.48
N VAL A 62 -14.14 2.63 4.45
CA VAL A 62 -13.61 1.63 5.40
C VAL A 62 -13.65 2.16 6.83
N GLU A 63 -13.28 3.42 7.06
CA GLU A 63 -13.31 4.05 8.39
C GLU A 63 -14.71 4.12 8.98
N GLU A 64 -15.69 4.52 8.17
CA GLU A 64 -17.06 4.76 8.60
C GLU A 64 -17.90 3.48 8.71
N LEU A 65 -17.60 2.46 7.89
CA LEU A 65 -18.35 1.22 7.89
C LEU A 65 -18.22 0.48 9.25
N PRO A 66 -19.33 0.06 9.89
CA PRO A 66 -19.26 -0.63 11.18
C PRO A 66 -18.45 -1.92 11.13
N ALA A 67 -17.74 -2.25 12.21
CA ALA A 67 -16.92 -3.46 12.31
C ALA A 67 -17.70 -4.77 12.01
N ALA A 68 -19.02 -4.76 12.27
CA ALA A 68 -19.90 -5.89 11.98
C ALA A 68 -19.90 -6.34 10.51
N PHE A 69 -19.60 -5.44 9.57
CA PHE A 69 -19.52 -5.74 8.13
C PHE A 69 -18.22 -6.46 7.74
N PHE A 70 -17.19 -6.41 8.57
CA PHE A 70 -15.91 -7.06 8.31
C PHE A 70 -15.88 -8.46 8.93
N ARG A 71 -15.13 -9.38 8.31
CA ARG A 71 -15.02 -10.77 8.80
C ARG A 71 -14.47 -10.83 10.23
N THR A 72 -13.43 -10.04 10.47
CA THR A 72 -12.78 -9.83 11.76
C THR A 72 -12.49 -8.34 11.95
N ASP A 73 -12.25 -7.92 13.19
CA ASP A 73 -11.79 -6.56 13.46
C ASP A 73 -10.44 -6.27 12.79
N ALA A 74 -9.61 -7.31 12.61
CA ALA A 74 -8.36 -7.22 11.87
C ALA A 74 -8.55 -6.83 10.39
N CYS A 75 -9.58 -7.32 9.70
CA CYS A 75 -9.81 -6.96 8.29
C CYS A 75 -9.91 -5.44 8.10
N LYS A 76 -10.63 -4.75 9.00
CA LYS A 76 -10.72 -3.29 8.98
C LYS A 76 -9.36 -2.64 9.26
N ALA A 77 -8.61 -3.15 10.25
CA ALA A 77 -7.28 -2.66 10.56
C ALA A 77 -6.29 -2.83 9.40
N MET A 78 -6.36 -3.96 8.67
CA MET A 78 -5.53 -4.24 7.48
C MET A 78 -5.75 -3.21 6.38
N LEU A 79 -7.00 -2.84 6.10
CA LEU A 79 -7.34 -1.89 5.04
C LEU A 79 -6.97 -0.44 5.41
N LEU A 80 -7.05 -0.08 6.69
CA LEU A 80 -6.72 1.25 7.18
C LEU A 80 -5.22 1.47 7.34
N ALA A 81 -4.46 0.43 7.70
CA ALA A 81 -3.01 0.49 7.88
C ALA A 81 -2.34 -0.74 7.23
N PRO A 82 -2.36 -0.83 5.88
CA PRO A 82 -1.82 -1.98 5.18
C PRO A 82 -0.31 -2.11 5.36
N ILE A 83 0.16 -3.35 5.52
CA ILE A 83 1.58 -3.61 5.70
C ILE A 83 2.26 -3.65 4.33
N ASN A 84 3.30 -2.83 4.16
CA ASN A 84 4.16 -2.87 2.99
C ASN A 84 4.98 -4.19 2.98
N GLY A 85 4.83 -5.01 1.92
CA GLY A 85 5.58 -6.25 1.76
C GLY A 85 7.10 -6.05 1.66
N ALA A 86 7.55 -4.88 1.20
CA ALA A 86 8.96 -4.49 1.14
C ALA A 86 9.44 -3.71 2.38
N ALA A 87 8.63 -3.63 3.46
CA ALA A 87 8.95 -2.81 4.63
C ALA A 87 10.32 -3.11 5.25
N LYS A 88 10.74 -4.39 5.29
CA LYS A 88 12.07 -4.79 5.80
C LYS A 88 13.19 -4.06 5.07
N LYS A 89 13.07 -3.93 3.75
CA LYS A 89 14.06 -3.24 2.92
C LYS A 89 13.96 -1.73 3.06
N CYS A 90 12.73 -1.19 3.11
CA CYS A 90 12.47 0.23 3.27
C CYS A 90 12.86 0.80 4.65
N CYS A 91 13.09 -0.05 5.66
CA CYS A 91 13.58 0.39 6.96
C CYS A 91 14.97 1.00 6.92
N SER A 92 15.76 0.68 5.88
CA SER A 92 17.10 1.23 5.66
C SER A 92 17.08 2.55 4.87
N LEU A 93 15.90 3.06 4.49
CA LEU A 93 15.79 4.38 3.86
C LEU A 93 16.23 5.47 4.84
N LYS A 94 17.02 6.42 4.35
CA LYS A 94 17.49 7.56 5.14
C LYS A 94 16.33 8.38 5.72
N VAL A 95 15.28 8.59 4.92
CA VAL A 95 14.02 9.17 5.38
C VAL A 95 12.90 8.20 5.10
N ARG A 96 12.17 7.82 6.14
CA ARG A 96 11.04 6.90 6.06
C ARG A 96 9.74 7.68 6.10
N VAL A 97 8.93 7.54 5.04
CA VAL A 97 7.56 8.08 4.99
C VAL A 97 6.54 7.10 5.55
N ASP A 98 6.77 5.78 5.42
CA ASP A 98 5.89 4.76 5.97
C ASP A 98 6.17 4.55 7.47
N ASP A 99 5.20 4.98 8.27
CA ASP A 99 5.15 4.86 9.73
C ASP A 99 4.52 3.54 10.21
N THR A 100 4.10 2.66 9.29
CA THR A 100 3.49 1.36 9.62
C THR A 100 4.51 0.43 10.28
N LYS A 101 4.15 -0.10 11.46
CA LYS A 101 5.03 -0.97 12.24
C LYS A 101 4.94 -2.44 11.81
N HIS A 102 5.51 -2.77 10.66
CA HIS A 102 5.49 -4.12 10.05
C HIS A 102 6.10 -5.26 10.91
N ARG A 103 6.86 -4.96 11.97
CA ARG A 103 7.48 -5.96 12.86
C ARG A 103 6.67 -6.27 14.10
N VAL A 104 5.62 -5.50 14.38
CA VAL A 104 4.80 -5.70 15.57
C VAL A 104 4.08 -7.03 15.49
N VAL A 105 4.01 -7.70 16.63
CA VAL A 105 3.34 -8.98 16.78
C VAL A 105 2.27 -8.87 17.86
N TYR A 106 1.09 -9.37 17.53
CA TYR A 106 -0.05 -9.50 18.42
C TYR A 106 -0.33 -10.97 18.73
N VAL A 107 -0.67 -11.24 19.97
CA VAL A 107 -1.02 -12.57 20.47
C VAL A 107 -2.31 -12.53 21.28
N CYS A 108 -2.91 -13.69 21.52
CA CYS A 108 -4.01 -13.81 22.46
C CYS A 108 -3.55 -13.43 23.88
N GLY A 109 -4.32 -12.59 24.58
CA GLY A 109 -3.98 -12.18 25.95
C GLY A 109 -4.15 -13.31 26.98
N ASP A 110 -5.06 -14.25 26.73
CA ASP A 110 -5.37 -15.34 27.65
C ASP A 110 -4.26 -16.38 27.69
N THR A 111 -3.49 -16.42 28.77
CA THR A 111 -2.40 -17.38 28.98
C THR A 111 -2.86 -18.81 29.27
N SER A 112 -4.17 -19.01 29.48
CA SER A 112 -4.82 -20.30 29.67
C SER A 112 -5.48 -20.82 28.39
N CYS A 113 -5.40 -20.05 27.30
CA CYS A 113 -5.93 -20.44 25.99
C CYS A 113 -5.43 -21.83 25.57
N PRO A 114 -6.29 -22.75 25.11
CA PRO A 114 -5.89 -24.10 24.72
C PRO A 114 -5.04 -24.14 23.45
N ALA A 115 -5.08 -23.09 22.60
CA ALA A 115 -4.29 -22.96 21.37
C ALA A 115 -2.81 -22.60 21.63
N LEU A 116 -2.24 -23.00 22.77
CA LEU A 116 -0.83 -22.77 23.08
C LEU A 116 0.12 -23.60 22.21
N ALA A 117 -0.34 -24.75 21.70
CA ALA A 117 0.45 -25.67 20.89
C ALA A 117 0.80 -25.08 19.52
N ASP A 118 -0.11 -24.28 18.93
CA ASP A 118 0.04 -23.75 17.58
C ASP A 118 1.01 -22.56 17.51
N ALA A 119 1.28 -21.92 18.66
CA ALA A 119 2.17 -20.77 18.80
C ALA A 119 1.89 -19.64 17.79
N GLU A 120 0.60 -19.43 17.49
CA GLU A 120 0.13 -18.49 16.47
C GLU A 120 0.21 -17.03 16.91
N PHE A 121 0.56 -16.16 15.96
CA PHE A 121 0.58 -14.71 16.15
C PHE A 121 -0.03 -13.99 14.96
N SER A 122 -0.39 -12.71 15.12
CA SER A 122 -0.83 -11.86 14.01
C SER A 122 0.06 -10.63 13.88
N SER A 123 0.32 -10.17 12.65
CA SER A 123 1.00 -8.89 12.39
C SER A 123 0.07 -7.68 12.49
N VAL A 124 -1.25 -7.90 12.64
CA VAL A 124 -2.27 -6.86 12.80
C VAL A 124 -3.09 -7.10 14.06
N PRO A 125 -3.59 -6.03 14.73
CA PRO A 125 -4.45 -6.19 15.88
C PRO A 125 -5.84 -6.70 15.46
N GLY A 126 -6.55 -7.35 16.38
CA GLY A 126 -7.96 -7.72 16.18
C GLY A 126 -8.19 -9.04 15.44
N ALA A 127 -7.13 -9.80 15.15
CA ALA A 127 -7.25 -11.16 14.64
C ALA A 127 -7.94 -12.06 15.70
N VAL A 128 -8.71 -13.04 15.27
CA VAL A 128 -9.48 -13.90 16.19
C VAL A 128 -8.67 -15.16 16.51
N CYS A 129 -8.22 -15.31 17.75
CA CYS A 129 -7.57 -16.54 18.19
C CYS A 129 -8.55 -17.71 18.17
N LYS A 130 -8.07 -18.96 18.02
CA LYS A 130 -8.91 -20.18 18.06
C LYS A 130 -9.81 -20.30 19.31
N CYS A 131 -9.42 -19.73 20.45
CA CYS A 131 -10.29 -19.65 21.64
C CYS A 131 -11.50 -18.69 21.48
N GLY A 132 -11.57 -17.91 20.41
CA GLY A 132 -12.57 -16.88 20.15
C GLY A 132 -12.22 -15.49 20.68
N THR A 133 -11.11 -15.34 21.40
CA THR A 133 -10.67 -14.03 21.92
C THR A 133 -9.85 -13.28 20.88
N ALA A 134 -10.02 -11.96 20.80
CA ALA A 134 -9.21 -11.10 19.93
C ALA A 134 -7.74 -11.09 20.36
N MET A 135 -6.83 -11.17 19.39
CA MET A 135 -5.39 -11.02 19.54
C MET A 135 -5.05 -9.52 19.61
N ALA A 136 -5.34 -8.91 20.75
CA ALA A 136 -5.08 -7.48 20.99
C ALA A 136 -3.78 -7.24 21.78
N LYS A 137 -3.17 -8.28 22.36
CA LYS A 137 -1.97 -8.13 23.19
C LYS A 137 -0.74 -7.99 22.30
N MET A 138 -0.11 -6.82 22.33
CA MET A 138 1.18 -6.58 21.68
C MET A 138 2.29 -7.35 22.41
N ALA A 139 2.95 -8.29 21.72
CA ALA A 139 4.12 -9.02 22.22
C ALA A 139 5.45 -8.32 21.90
N GLY A 140 5.39 -7.14 21.29
CA GLY A 140 6.56 -6.34 20.88
C GLY A 140 6.86 -6.47 19.40
N GLU A 141 8.03 -5.97 19.01
CA GLU A 141 8.53 -6.05 17.63
C GLU A 141 9.47 -7.24 17.49
N ARG A 142 9.33 -8.00 16.39
CA ARG A 142 10.27 -9.06 16.02
C ARG A 142 11.68 -8.49 15.98
N PRO A 143 12.73 -9.21 16.42
CA PRO A 143 14.10 -8.73 16.29
C PRO A 143 14.46 -8.49 14.83
N GLU A 144 15.34 -7.51 14.56
CA GLU A 144 15.97 -7.42 13.25
C GLU A 144 16.79 -8.68 13.08
N SER A 145 16.50 -9.46 12.03
CA SER A 145 17.36 -10.58 11.69
C SER A 145 18.72 -9.98 11.35
N GLY A 146 19.69 -10.06 12.26
CA GLY A 146 21.08 -9.78 11.95
C GLY A 146 21.51 -10.75 10.85
N GLY A 147 21.63 -10.25 9.63
CA GLY A 147 22.20 -11.02 8.53
C GLY A 147 23.66 -11.34 8.88
N GLY A 148 23.93 -12.56 9.31
CA GLY A 148 25.29 -13.04 9.46
C GLY A 148 25.95 -13.23 8.10
N GLY A 149 27.16 -12.68 7.96
CA GLY A 149 28.15 -13.15 6.97
C GLY A 149 28.32 -12.30 5.72
N GLY A 150 28.89 -11.10 5.87
CA GLY A 150 29.40 -10.30 4.75
C GLY A 150 29.87 -8.94 5.22
N SER A 151 31.17 -8.84 5.51
CA SER A 151 31.88 -7.58 5.77
C SER A 151 31.51 -6.52 4.71
N GLY A 152 30.96 -5.37 5.15
CA GLY A 152 31.01 -4.11 4.40
C GLY A 152 29.82 -3.67 3.51
N SER A 153 28.55 -3.81 3.91
CA SER A 153 27.44 -3.22 3.11
C SER A 153 26.29 -2.66 3.96
N GLY A 154 26.57 -1.69 4.82
CA GLY A 154 25.56 -0.96 5.60
C GLY A 154 24.78 0.11 4.84
N ASP A 155 24.73 0.08 3.50
CA ASP A 155 24.47 1.31 2.73
C ASP A 155 23.71 1.12 1.40
N ARG A 156 22.97 0.01 1.24
CA ARG A 156 22.37 -0.36 -0.05
C ARG A 156 20.89 -0.71 0.08
N VAL A 157 20.01 0.23 -0.27
CA VAL A 157 18.56 -0.01 -0.39
C VAL A 157 18.25 -0.49 -1.79
N PHE A 158 17.99 0.37 -2.77
CA PHE A 158 17.58 -0.07 -4.12
C PHE A 158 18.66 0.16 -5.19
N VAL A 159 19.43 1.25 -5.08
CA VAL A 159 20.48 1.60 -6.05
C VAL A 159 21.89 1.48 -5.47
N ARG A 160 22.89 1.43 -6.36
CA ARG A 160 24.31 1.45 -5.98
C ARG A 160 24.72 2.83 -5.44
N GLY A 161 25.53 2.85 -4.39
CA GLY A 161 25.85 4.06 -3.63
C GLY A 161 26.94 4.96 -4.20
N ASP A 162 27.66 4.50 -5.22
CA ASP A 162 28.76 5.19 -5.90
C ASP A 162 28.32 6.00 -7.13
N VAL A 163 27.01 6.17 -7.33
CA VAL A 163 26.42 6.84 -8.48
C VAL A 163 25.65 8.08 -8.04
N GLU A 164 25.90 9.20 -8.73
CA GLU A 164 25.03 10.38 -8.69
C GLU A 164 23.97 10.26 -9.78
N PHE A 165 22.77 10.77 -9.51
CA PHE A 165 21.62 10.68 -10.39
C PHE A 165 21.12 12.06 -10.77
N ILE A 166 20.66 12.18 -12.01
CA ILE A 166 19.83 13.27 -12.48
C ILE A 166 18.37 12.82 -12.40
N ILE A 167 17.53 13.64 -11.78
CA ILE A 167 16.09 13.44 -11.63
C ILE A 167 15.37 14.58 -12.33
N THR A 168 14.60 14.32 -13.37
CA THR A 168 13.82 15.36 -14.04
C THR A 168 12.63 15.80 -13.18
N ASP A 169 12.04 16.95 -13.51
CA ASP A 169 10.85 17.46 -12.79
C ASP A 169 9.71 16.44 -12.73
N ASP A 170 9.50 15.69 -13.81
CA ASP A 170 8.55 14.59 -13.93
C ASP A 170 9.08 13.24 -13.37
N LEU A 171 10.05 13.28 -12.46
CA LEU A 171 10.62 12.15 -11.71
C LEU A 171 11.20 10.99 -12.54
N GLN A 172 11.65 11.26 -13.76
CA GLN A 172 12.50 10.31 -14.47
C GLN A 172 13.90 10.32 -13.85
N VAL A 173 14.42 9.14 -13.54
CA VAL A 173 15.71 8.95 -12.85
C VAL A 173 16.72 8.33 -13.79
N ALA A 174 17.90 8.92 -13.88
CA ALA A 174 19.00 8.40 -14.68
C ALA A 174 20.36 8.70 -14.02
N PRO A 175 21.40 7.89 -14.25
CA PRO A 175 22.75 8.19 -13.81
C PRO A 175 23.24 9.53 -14.38
N ALA A 176 23.90 10.33 -13.54
CA ALA A 176 24.43 11.62 -13.93
C ALA A 176 25.51 11.44 -15.00
N SER A 177 25.41 12.22 -16.08
CA SER A 177 26.43 12.30 -17.12
C SER A 177 26.34 13.63 -17.86
N THR A 178 27.47 14.12 -18.36
CA THR A 178 27.51 15.36 -19.16
C THR A 178 26.63 15.25 -20.40
N SER A 179 26.60 14.09 -21.06
CA SER A 179 25.74 13.85 -22.23
C SER A 179 24.25 13.97 -21.89
N LEU A 180 23.82 13.45 -20.73
CA LEU A 180 22.44 13.62 -20.27
C LEU A 180 22.14 15.08 -19.95
N MET A 181 23.02 15.77 -19.25
CA MET A 181 22.87 17.20 -18.94
C MET A 181 22.72 18.04 -20.23
N LEU A 182 23.58 17.84 -21.23
CA LEU A 182 23.50 18.52 -22.53
C LEU A 182 22.18 18.20 -23.24
N SER A 183 21.75 16.93 -23.22
CA SER A 183 20.46 16.51 -23.80
C SER A 183 19.26 17.18 -23.10
N LEU A 184 19.35 17.44 -21.79
CA LEU A 184 18.34 18.19 -21.05
C LEU A 184 18.36 19.67 -21.41
N PHE A 185 19.53 20.28 -21.63
CA PHE A 185 19.62 21.66 -22.12
C PHE A 185 18.96 21.82 -23.48
N ASP A 186 19.20 20.89 -24.41
CA ASP A 186 18.52 20.86 -25.71
C ASP A 186 17.00 20.68 -25.54
N LYS A 187 16.57 19.73 -24.70
CA LYS A 187 15.15 19.45 -24.42
C LYS A 187 14.43 20.67 -23.84
N PHE A 188 15.07 21.41 -22.94
CA PHE A 188 14.48 22.57 -22.26
C PHE A 188 14.80 23.92 -22.93
N LYS A 189 15.50 23.90 -24.07
CA LYS A 189 15.92 25.08 -24.84
C LYS A 189 16.67 26.09 -23.96
N VAL A 190 17.72 25.61 -23.30
CA VAL A 190 18.64 26.44 -22.51
C VAL A 190 19.76 26.92 -23.42
N ASP A 191 19.66 28.16 -23.90
CA ASP A 191 20.66 28.75 -24.80
C ASP A 191 21.95 29.14 -24.07
N ASP A 192 21.82 29.70 -22.86
CA ASP A 192 22.95 30.04 -21.99
C ASP A 192 22.75 29.45 -20.58
N PRO A 193 23.52 28.42 -20.20
CA PRO A 193 23.46 27.82 -18.86
C PRO A 193 23.82 28.78 -17.73
N SER A 194 24.46 29.93 -18.01
CA SER A 194 24.82 30.92 -16.98
C SER A 194 23.61 31.51 -16.25
N GLY A 195 22.42 31.45 -16.87
CA GLY A 195 21.15 31.86 -16.26
C GLY A 195 20.54 30.83 -15.30
N LEU A 196 21.06 29.60 -15.24
CA LEU A 196 20.54 28.56 -14.35
C LEU A 196 21.01 28.79 -12.91
N GLU A 197 20.07 28.74 -11.97
CA GLU A 197 20.37 28.81 -10.56
C GLU A 197 20.46 27.40 -9.97
N GLN A 198 21.59 27.09 -9.31
CA GLN A 198 21.70 25.93 -8.45
C GLN A 198 21.25 26.27 -7.03
N ARG A 199 20.31 25.48 -6.50
CA ARG A 199 19.88 25.56 -5.09
C ARG A 199 19.94 24.19 -4.44
N THR A 200 20.09 24.15 -3.12
CA THR A 200 20.02 22.91 -2.36
C THR A 200 18.73 22.89 -1.55
N LEU A 201 17.92 21.85 -1.76
CA LEU A 201 16.72 21.56 -0.99
C LEU A 201 17.02 20.55 0.10
N GLU A 202 16.81 20.93 1.36
CA GLU A 202 16.81 20.00 2.48
C GLU A 202 15.42 19.37 2.61
N LEU A 203 15.30 18.07 2.33
CA LEU A 203 14.05 17.33 2.34
C LEU A 203 13.92 16.51 3.64
N SER A 204 13.01 16.94 4.52
CA SER A 204 12.55 16.17 5.68
C SER A 204 11.42 15.22 5.29
N SER A 205 10.98 14.35 6.21
CA SER A 205 9.85 13.45 5.98
C SER A 205 8.59 14.19 5.49
N ASP A 206 8.24 15.32 6.12
CA ASP A 206 7.07 16.12 5.73
C ASP A 206 7.18 16.69 4.31
N LYS A 207 8.38 17.15 3.91
CA LYS A 207 8.63 17.65 2.55
C LYS A 207 8.57 16.52 1.53
N ILE A 208 9.06 15.33 1.88
CA ILE A 208 8.98 14.13 1.03
C ILE A 208 7.51 13.67 0.88
N LEU A 209 6.68 13.77 1.93
CA LEU A 209 5.24 13.54 1.83
C LEU A 209 4.56 14.57 0.92
N GLY A 210 4.96 15.84 1.01
CA GLY A 210 4.52 16.88 0.08
C GLY A 210 4.89 16.56 -1.37
N LEU A 211 6.11 16.05 -1.59
CA LEU A 211 6.56 15.58 -2.90
C LEU A 211 5.73 14.38 -3.39
N LEU A 212 5.54 13.35 -2.56
CA LEU A 212 4.69 12.18 -2.85
C LEU A 212 3.29 12.61 -3.31
N LYS A 213 2.65 13.54 -2.59
CA LYS A 213 1.34 14.07 -2.96
C LYS A 213 1.37 14.72 -4.34
N ARG A 214 2.33 15.61 -4.59
CA ARG A 214 2.47 16.29 -5.89
C ARG A 214 2.74 15.30 -7.02
N SER A 215 3.50 14.23 -6.76
CA SER A 215 3.79 13.19 -7.75
C SER A 215 2.57 12.37 -8.18
N LEU A 216 1.51 12.30 -7.36
CA LEU A 216 0.26 11.61 -7.71
C LEU A 216 -0.61 12.41 -8.70
N ILE A 217 -0.50 13.74 -8.67
CA ILE A 217 -1.46 14.64 -9.32
C ILE A 217 -0.82 15.64 -10.29
N SER A 218 0.51 15.65 -10.40
CA SER A 218 1.25 16.57 -11.27
C SER A 218 2.39 15.89 -12.02
N LYS A 219 2.62 16.37 -13.24
CA LYS A 219 3.82 16.08 -14.04
C LYS A 219 5.01 16.98 -13.70
N ASN A 220 4.85 17.93 -12.78
CA ASN A 220 5.91 18.87 -12.37
C ASN A 220 6.06 18.97 -10.83
N PRO A 221 6.20 17.85 -10.11
CA PRO A 221 6.24 17.84 -8.65
C PRO A 221 7.45 18.58 -8.05
N LEU A 222 8.62 18.58 -8.68
CA LEU A 222 9.80 19.30 -8.15
C LEU A 222 9.60 20.81 -8.27
N THR A 223 9.11 21.29 -9.42
CA THR A 223 8.74 22.71 -9.61
C THR A 223 7.68 23.13 -8.61
N GLY A 224 6.59 22.38 -8.51
CA GLY A 224 5.51 22.68 -7.58
C GLY A 224 5.96 22.69 -6.12
N HIS A 225 6.85 21.77 -5.74
CA HIS A 225 7.43 21.73 -4.40
C HIS A 225 8.41 22.89 -4.14
N TYR A 226 9.26 23.24 -5.11
CA TYR A 226 10.26 24.29 -4.97
C TYR A 226 9.63 25.69 -4.83
N PHE A 227 8.64 26.01 -5.66
CA PHE A 227 7.97 27.31 -5.66
C PHE A 227 6.77 27.39 -4.71
N ASP A 228 6.50 26.31 -3.96
CA ASP A 228 5.32 26.18 -3.11
C ASP A 228 4.01 26.52 -3.84
N VAL A 229 3.91 26.08 -5.10
CA VAL A 229 2.70 26.32 -5.91
C VAL A 229 1.54 25.59 -5.25
N ALA A 230 0.41 26.28 -5.09
CA ALA A 230 -0.80 25.65 -4.56
C ALA A 230 -1.15 24.41 -5.37
N ILE A 231 -1.50 23.34 -4.67
CA ILE A 231 -2.12 22.18 -5.30
C ILE A 231 -3.55 22.62 -5.61
N GLU A 232 -3.82 22.98 -6.86
CA GLU A 232 -5.18 23.27 -7.31
C GLU A 232 -6.03 22.00 -7.15
N PRO A 233 -7.14 22.05 -6.39
CA PRO A 233 -8.09 20.95 -6.34
C PRO A 233 -8.72 20.80 -7.73
N ASP A 234 -8.60 19.60 -8.27
CA ASP A 234 -8.94 19.26 -9.64
C ASP A 234 -10.37 19.70 -10.02
N ASP A 235 -10.49 20.49 -11.08
CA ASP A 235 -11.71 20.60 -11.88
C ASP A 235 -11.71 19.33 -12.74
N ALA A 236 -12.72 18.48 -12.60
CA ALA A 236 -12.78 17.16 -13.21
C ALA A 236 -12.71 17.26 -14.75
N GLY A 237 -11.50 17.33 -15.30
CA GLY A 237 -11.20 17.01 -16.68
C GLY A 237 -11.43 15.53 -16.87
N ILE A 238 -12.67 15.16 -17.20
CA ILE A 238 -13.04 13.83 -17.65
C ILE A 238 -12.32 13.62 -18.98
N ASP A 239 -11.07 13.17 -18.92
CA ASP A 239 -10.48 12.48 -20.06
C ASP A 239 -11.21 11.15 -20.16
N LEU A 240 -12.33 11.17 -20.90
CA LEU A 240 -13.01 9.98 -21.39
C LEU A 240 -11.94 9.05 -21.96
N LEU A 241 -11.68 7.95 -21.26
CA LEU A 241 -10.86 6.86 -21.79
C LEU A 241 -11.40 6.55 -23.19
N PRO A 242 -10.61 6.71 -24.26
CA PRO A 242 -11.05 6.31 -25.58
C PRO A 242 -11.44 4.83 -25.50
N GLN A 243 -12.63 4.49 -26.00
CA GLN A 243 -13.22 3.14 -25.98
C GLN A 243 -12.39 2.05 -26.70
N ASN A 244 -11.12 2.32 -27.06
CA ASN A 244 -10.31 1.51 -27.98
C ASN A 244 -8.95 1.09 -27.40
N LEU A 245 -8.85 0.75 -26.12
CA LEU A 245 -7.66 0.05 -25.60
C LEU A 245 -7.94 -1.45 -25.42
N HIS A 246 -8.17 -2.12 -26.55
CA HIS A 246 -7.93 -3.55 -26.66
C HIS A 246 -6.54 -3.77 -27.26
N PRO A 247 -5.65 -4.44 -26.53
CA PRO A 247 -4.83 -5.48 -27.12
C PRO A 247 -5.48 -6.81 -26.75
N GLU A 248 -6.16 -7.44 -27.70
CA GLU A 248 -6.28 -8.90 -27.66
C GLU A 248 -4.87 -9.47 -27.87
N GLN A 249 -4.39 -10.28 -26.91
CA GLN A 249 -3.75 -11.59 -27.16
C GLN A 249 -3.28 -12.28 -25.86
N GLY A 250 -3.94 -13.41 -25.57
CA GLY A 250 -3.29 -14.71 -25.35
C GLY A 250 -2.65 -15.04 -23.98
N ASN A 251 -3.42 -15.67 -23.08
CA ASN A 251 -3.33 -17.12 -22.87
C ASN A 251 -4.45 -17.59 -21.93
N ASP A 252 -5.21 -18.58 -22.40
CA ASP A 252 -6.22 -19.30 -21.64
C ASP A 252 -5.55 -20.13 -20.53
N ALA A 253 -5.46 -19.53 -19.36
CA ALA A 253 -5.50 -20.23 -18.10
C ALA A 253 -6.56 -19.51 -17.25
N GLU A 254 -7.79 -19.95 -17.44
CA GLU A 254 -9.00 -19.45 -16.81
C GLU A 254 -8.88 -19.56 -15.27
N GLN A 255 -8.37 -18.51 -14.63
CA GLN A 255 -8.63 -18.29 -13.21
C GLN A 255 -10.03 -17.70 -13.10
N THR A 256 -10.92 -18.54 -12.57
CA THR A 256 -12.35 -18.36 -12.30
C THR A 256 -12.66 -17.10 -11.50
N LEU A 257 -12.74 -15.95 -12.16
CA LEU A 257 -13.58 -14.85 -11.68
C LEU A 257 -14.80 -14.79 -12.58
N ASN A 258 -15.87 -15.40 -12.08
CA ASN A 258 -17.19 -15.35 -12.69
C ASN A 258 -17.60 -13.90 -12.90
N SER A 259 -18.31 -13.62 -14.00
CA SER A 259 -18.87 -12.31 -14.25
C SER A 259 -19.71 -11.84 -13.04
N VAL A 260 -19.54 -10.57 -12.64
CA VAL A 260 -20.19 -10.03 -11.45
C VAL A 260 -21.47 -9.31 -11.86
N LYS A 261 -22.60 -9.77 -11.36
CA LYS A 261 -23.89 -9.12 -11.58
C LYS A 261 -24.12 -8.04 -10.52
N ILE A 262 -24.41 -6.83 -10.97
CA ILE A 262 -24.74 -5.68 -10.13
C ILE A 262 -26.05 -5.06 -10.58
N LYS A 263 -26.74 -4.36 -9.68
CA LYS A 263 -27.91 -3.54 -10.05
C LYS A 263 -27.54 -2.08 -9.94
N VAL A 264 -27.75 -1.31 -10.99
CA VAL A 264 -27.37 0.09 -11.05
C VAL A 264 -28.63 0.95 -11.05
N LEU A 265 -28.71 1.88 -10.10
CA LEU A 265 -29.69 2.94 -10.12
C LEU A 265 -29.11 4.15 -10.86
N GLN A 266 -29.71 4.50 -11.98
CA GLN A 266 -29.22 5.57 -12.86
C GLN A 266 -30.36 6.38 -13.46
N THR A 267 -30.02 7.48 -14.13
CA THR A 267 -30.98 8.25 -14.90
C THR A 267 -31.42 7.51 -16.17
N LYS A 268 -32.67 7.72 -16.61
CA LYS A 268 -33.25 7.07 -17.80
C LYS A 268 -32.50 7.39 -19.09
N ASN A 269 -31.92 8.58 -19.18
CA ASN A 269 -31.07 9.03 -20.29
C ASN A 269 -29.62 8.54 -20.17
N ASN A 270 -29.29 7.73 -19.15
CA ASN A 270 -27.95 7.23 -18.84
C ASN A 270 -26.90 8.33 -18.62
N SER A 271 -27.32 9.55 -18.25
CA SER A 271 -26.41 10.68 -18.03
C SER A 271 -25.67 10.63 -16.70
N SER A 272 -26.19 9.90 -15.70
CA SER A 272 -25.59 9.79 -14.37
C SER A 272 -25.99 8.47 -13.72
N VAL A 273 -25.01 7.84 -13.08
CA VAL A 273 -25.20 6.73 -12.15
C VAL A 273 -25.26 7.30 -10.74
N LEU A 274 -26.27 6.93 -9.95
CA LEU A 274 -26.36 7.37 -8.56
C LEU A 274 -25.61 6.39 -7.66
N TYR A 275 -25.93 5.10 -7.80
CA TYR A 275 -25.22 4.04 -7.09
C TYR A 275 -25.44 2.68 -7.75
N ALA A 276 -24.57 1.73 -7.43
CA ALA A 276 -24.73 0.31 -7.69
C ALA A 276 -25.03 -0.44 -6.39
N GLU A 277 -26.03 -1.32 -6.42
CA GLU A 277 -26.23 -2.37 -5.41
C GLU A 277 -25.34 -3.56 -5.76
N VAL A 278 -24.46 -3.91 -4.82
CA VAL A 278 -23.39 -4.89 -5.05
C VAL A 278 -23.26 -5.86 -3.88
N GLY A 279 -22.73 -7.06 -4.15
CA GLY A 279 -22.40 -8.04 -3.13
C GLY A 279 -21.06 -7.78 -2.44
N GLY A 280 -20.78 -8.54 -1.37
CA GLY A 280 -19.53 -8.44 -0.62
C GLY A 280 -18.28 -8.66 -1.47
N ASP A 281 -18.31 -9.57 -2.44
CA ASP A 281 -17.18 -9.84 -3.35
C ASP A 281 -16.73 -8.62 -4.15
N PHE A 282 -17.69 -7.78 -4.57
CA PHE A 282 -17.40 -6.54 -5.28
C PHE A 282 -16.83 -5.48 -4.33
N VAL A 283 -17.31 -5.43 -3.09
CA VAL A 283 -16.73 -4.53 -2.08
C VAL A 283 -15.31 -4.97 -1.72
N ASP A 284 -15.05 -6.27 -1.60
CA ASP A 284 -13.71 -6.82 -1.39
C ASP A 284 -12.76 -6.47 -2.55
N LEU A 285 -13.29 -6.42 -3.78
CA LEU A 285 -12.54 -5.95 -4.94
C LEU A 285 -12.13 -4.48 -4.79
N LEU A 286 -13.06 -3.62 -4.40
CA LEU A 286 -12.78 -2.20 -4.21
C LEU A 286 -11.84 -1.98 -3.02
N PHE A 287 -12.21 -2.43 -1.82
CA PHE A 287 -11.38 -2.27 -0.62
C PHE A 287 -10.00 -2.91 -0.77
N GLY A 288 -9.91 -4.05 -1.45
CA GLY A 288 -8.65 -4.72 -1.76
C GLY A 288 -7.62 -3.84 -2.46
N LEU A 289 -8.07 -2.86 -3.25
CA LEU A 289 -7.21 -1.88 -3.93
C LEU A 289 -6.33 -1.11 -2.95
N LEU A 290 -6.81 -0.81 -1.74
CA LEU A 290 -6.05 -0.11 -0.70
C LEU A 290 -4.81 -0.90 -0.24
N SER A 291 -4.80 -2.22 -0.41
CA SER A 291 -3.65 -3.06 -0.04
C SER A 291 -2.62 -3.19 -1.17
N ILE A 292 -2.97 -2.78 -2.40
CA ILE A 292 -2.10 -2.94 -3.57
C ILE A 292 -0.98 -1.89 -3.57
N PRO A 293 0.29 -2.29 -3.73
CA PRO A 293 1.40 -1.35 -3.87
C PRO A 293 1.33 -0.55 -5.17
N LEU A 294 1.78 0.71 -5.12
CA LEU A 294 1.77 1.61 -6.27
C LEU A 294 2.54 1.06 -7.49
N GLY A 295 3.66 0.38 -7.29
CA GLY A 295 4.43 -0.26 -8.35
C GLY A 295 3.67 -1.43 -9.01
N SER A 296 2.86 -2.16 -8.24
CA SER A 296 2.01 -3.23 -8.76
C SER A 296 0.88 -2.67 -9.64
N ILE A 297 0.35 -1.49 -9.30
CA ILE A 297 -0.57 -0.72 -10.16
C ILE A 297 0.10 -0.31 -11.47
N MET A 298 1.33 0.23 -11.40
CA MET A 298 2.09 0.63 -12.60
C MET A 298 2.37 -0.58 -13.49
N LYS A 299 2.70 -1.74 -12.91
CA LYS A 299 2.85 -2.99 -13.65
C LYS A 299 1.56 -3.42 -14.35
N ALA A 300 0.43 -3.38 -13.64
CA ALA A 300 -0.85 -3.88 -14.15
C ALA A 300 -1.43 -3.00 -15.27
N TYR A 301 -1.26 -1.68 -15.18
CA TYR A 301 -1.88 -0.73 -16.11
C TYR A 301 -0.90 -0.08 -17.10
N GLY A 302 0.41 -0.30 -16.93
CA GLY A 302 1.45 0.33 -17.75
C GLY A 302 1.49 1.84 -17.55
N LYS A 303 1.70 2.59 -18.65
CA LYS A 303 1.58 4.05 -18.65
C LYS A 303 0.13 4.44 -18.40
N CYS A 304 -0.21 4.65 -17.13
CA CYS A 304 -1.50 5.19 -16.77
C CYS A 304 -1.57 6.62 -17.28
N ALA A 305 -2.70 7.02 -17.90
CA ALA A 305 -2.99 8.42 -18.20
C ALA A 305 -3.26 9.23 -16.92
N SER A 306 -2.59 8.88 -15.81
CA SER A 306 -2.69 9.56 -14.53
C SER A 306 -2.08 10.95 -14.65
N LYS A 307 -2.67 11.90 -13.91
CA LYS A 307 -2.17 13.27 -13.80
C LYS A 307 -0.76 13.35 -13.19
N GLY A 308 -0.40 12.37 -12.36
CA GLY A 308 0.91 12.21 -11.74
C GLY A 308 2.02 11.65 -12.63
N CYS A 309 3.22 11.46 -12.07
CA CYS A 309 4.46 11.10 -12.77
C CYS A 309 5.07 9.75 -12.34
N PHE A 310 4.31 8.89 -11.67
CA PHE A 310 4.78 7.58 -11.22
C PHE A 310 5.13 6.61 -12.36
N ASP A 311 4.58 6.84 -13.55
CA ASP A 311 4.92 6.11 -14.77
C ASP A 311 6.38 6.32 -15.18
N ASN A 312 6.89 7.55 -15.07
CA ASN A 312 8.29 7.87 -15.32
C ASN A 312 9.22 7.27 -14.27
N LEU A 313 8.81 7.35 -13.00
CA LEU A 313 9.59 6.76 -11.91
C LEU A 313 9.69 5.23 -12.05
N TYR A 314 8.57 4.57 -12.37
CA TYR A 314 8.52 3.12 -12.59
C TYR A 314 9.36 2.70 -13.80
N SER A 315 9.20 3.37 -14.95
CA SER A 315 9.95 3.07 -16.18
C SER A 315 11.44 3.39 -16.09
N SER A 316 11.86 4.21 -15.11
CA SER A 316 13.29 4.44 -14.87
C SER A 316 14.00 3.17 -14.39
N ILE A 317 13.31 2.24 -13.72
CA ILE A 317 13.92 1.07 -13.07
C ILE A 317 14.43 0.02 -14.07
N ASP A 318 13.70 -0.23 -15.16
CA ASP A 318 14.18 -1.10 -16.27
C ASP A 318 14.69 -0.31 -17.49
N GLY A 319 14.62 1.01 -17.41
CA GLY A 319 15.10 1.93 -18.44
C GLY A 319 16.38 2.63 -18.01
N SER A 320 16.29 3.94 -17.83
CA SER A 320 17.46 4.81 -17.66
C SER A 320 18.31 4.52 -16.42
N ALA A 321 17.77 3.92 -15.36
CA ALA A 321 18.50 3.60 -14.13
C ALA A 321 18.88 2.12 -14.00
N GLU A 322 18.50 1.24 -14.95
CA GLU A 322 18.68 -0.22 -14.85
C GLU A 322 20.11 -0.62 -14.44
N GLY A 323 21.13 -0.07 -15.11
CA GLY A 323 22.54 -0.39 -14.84
C GLY A 323 23.03 -0.03 -13.43
N CYS A 324 22.28 0.80 -12.70
CA CYS A 324 22.60 1.26 -11.35
C CYS A 324 21.73 0.60 -10.27
N MET A 325 20.78 -0.24 -10.66
CA MET A 325 19.96 -1.00 -9.72
C MET A 325 20.78 -2.10 -9.03
N ILE A 326 20.40 -2.42 -7.81
CA ILE A 326 20.79 -3.66 -7.16
C ILE A 326 19.91 -4.79 -7.73
N PRO A 327 20.47 -5.84 -8.34
CA PRO A 327 19.69 -6.85 -9.07
C PRO A 327 18.53 -7.45 -8.27
N GLU A 328 18.74 -7.77 -6.99
CA GLU A 328 17.70 -8.36 -6.13
C GLU A 328 16.56 -7.36 -5.81
N CYS A 329 16.81 -6.07 -5.97
CA CYS A 329 15.88 -4.99 -5.66
C CYS A 329 15.06 -4.54 -6.86
N GLN A 330 15.56 -4.73 -8.08
CA GLN A 330 14.87 -4.36 -9.31
C GLN A 330 13.52 -5.09 -9.43
N GLY A 331 13.53 -6.42 -9.27
CA GLY A 331 12.31 -7.23 -9.31
C GLY A 331 11.33 -6.88 -8.19
N LEU A 332 11.83 -6.50 -7.00
CA LEU A 332 11.00 -6.06 -5.88
C LEU A 332 10.24 -4.77 -6.19
N LEU A 333 10.85 -3.81 -6.90
CA LEU A 333 10.20 -2.54 -7.24
C LEU A 333 9.29 -2.63 -8.47
N LEU A 334 9.67 -3.43 -9.47
CA LEU A 334 8.85 -3.68 -10.67
C LEU A 334 7.65 -4.60 -10.38
N SER A 335 7.75 -5.44 -9.36
CA SER A 335 6.66 -6.34 -8.96
C SER A 335 6.57 -6.45 -7.43
N PRO A 336 6.20 -5.36 -6.73
CA PRO A 336 6.05 -5.40 -5.29
C PRO A 336 4.98 -6.42 -4.88
N LYS A 337 5.32 -7.24 -3.89
CA LYS A 337 4.43 -8.27 -3.36
C LYS A 337 3.64 -7.75 -2.17
N LEU A 338 2.47 -8.32 -1.94
CA LEU A 338 1.67 -8.09 -0.76
C LEU A 338 2.32 -8.73 0.47
N ALA A 339 2.14 -8.10 1.63
CA ALA A 339 2.43 -8.75 2.91
C ALA A 339 1.51 -9.97 3.10
N PRO A 340 1.90 -10.94 3.95
CA PRO A 340 1.11 -12.15 4.12
C PRO A 340 -0.34 -11.86 4.53
N PHE A 341 -1.29 -12.58 3.92
CA PHE A 341 -2.73 -12.48 4.10
C PHE A 341 -3.42 -11.19 3.60
N PHE A 342 -2.73 -10.28 2.91
CA PHE A 342 -3.32 -9.08 2.28
C PHE A 342 -3.89 -9.33 0.86
N GLY A 343 -3.71 -10.52 0.31
CA GLY A 343 -4.26 -10.97 -0.98
C GLY A 343 -5.77 -11.08 -0.93
N CYS A 344 -6.43 -10.72 -2.02
CA CYS A 344 -7.89 -10.72 -2.16
C CYS A 344 -8.28 -10.78 -3.64
N SER A 345 -9.56 -10.61 -3.97
CA SER A 345 -10.05 -10.55 -5.36
C SER A 345 -9.30 -9.49 -6.20
N ALA A 346 -9.00 -8.32 -5.63
CA ALA A 346 -8.25 -7.27 -6.32
C ALA A 346 -6.84 -7.72 -6.72
N SER A 347 -6.12 -8.35 -5.80
CA SER A 347 -4.76 -8.82 -6.08
C SER A 347 -4.74 -9.95 -7.11
N LYS A 348 -5.78 -10.80 -7.14
CA LYS A 348 -5.94 -11.82 -8.18
C LYS A 348 -6.21 -11.22 -9.56
N ILE A 349 -7.11 -10.23 -9.65
CA ILE A 349 -7.40 -9.53 -10.91
C ILE A 349 -6.14 -8.86 -11.46
N LEU A 350 -5.36 -8.22 -10.57
CA LEU A 350 -4.15 -7.50 -10.91
C LEU A 350 -2.88 -8.37 -10.93
N GLN A 351 -3.01 -9.67 -10.65
CA GLN A 351 -1.91 -10.65 -10.62
C GLN A 351 -0.75 -10.21 -9.70
N VAL A 352 -1.10 -9.71 -8.51
CA VAL A 352 -0.14 -9.29 -7.49
C VAL A 352 0.12 -10.46 -6.54
N GLU A 353 1.37 -10.90 -6.52
CA GLU A 353 1.81 -11.99 -5.66
C GLU A 353 1.79 -11.58 -4.18
N GLU A 354 1.61 -12.57 -3.31
CA GLU A 354 1.66 -12.43 -1.85
C GLU A 354 2.88 -13.15 -1.27
N LEU A 355 3.49 -12.55 -0.24
CA LEU A 355 4.56 -13.18 0.53
C LEU A 355 4.04 -14.32 1.41
N SER A 356 4.87 -15.34 1.59
CA SER A 356 4.53 -16.44 2.50
C SER A 356 4.42 -15.97 3.96
N PRO A 357 3.51 -16.58 4.76
CA PRO A 357 3.36 -16.27 6.18
C PRO A 357 4.67 -16.34 6.96
N ASN A 358 4.84 -15.40 7.89
CA ASN A 358 6.05 -15.31 8.68
C ASN A 358 6.16 -16.48 9.67
N LYS A 359 7.35 -17.07 9.78
CA LYS A 359 7.69 -18.08 10.79
C LYS A 359 8.94 -17.65 11.55
N GLN A 360 8.94 -17.80 12.88
CA GLN A 360 10.03 -17.34 13.74
C GLN A 360 10.23 -18.28 14.92
N SER A 361 11.39 -18.90 15.03
CA SER A 361 11.77 -19.63 16.25
C SER A 361 12.18 -18.64 17.35
N ILE A 362 11.74 -18.89 18.56
CA ILE A 362 12.10 -18.13 19.76
C ILE A 362 12.65 -19.06 20.85
N ASN A 363 13.57 -18.52 21.66
CA ASN A 363 14.13 -19.22 22.81
C ASN A 363 13.30 -18.98 24.09
N ALA A 364 11.99 -19.18 23.98
CA ALA A 364 11.06 -19.22 25.11
C ALA A 364 9.86 -20.11 24.73
N CYS A 365 9.22 -20.75 25.70
CA CYS A 365 7.93 -21.38 25.45
C CYS A 365 6.87 -20.29 25.15
N PHE A 366 5.85 -20.65 24.37
CA PHE A 366 4.85 -19.68 23.91
C PHE A 366 4.08 -19.02 25.07
N LYS A 367 3.82 -19.74 26.16
CA LYS A 367 3.17 -19.15 27.36
C LYS A 367 4.00 -18.03 27.98
N CYS A 368 5.33 -18.20 28.10
CA CYS A 368 6.21 -17.16 28.61
C CYS A 368 6.31 -15.99 27.62
N PHE A 369 6.38 -16.27 26.32
CA PHE A 369 6.36 -15.25 25.27
C PHE A 369 5.09 -14.40 25.31
N LYS A 370 3.91 -15.01 25.49
CA LYS A 370 2.66 -14.26 25.66
C LYS A 370 2.70 -13.31 26.85
N ILE A 371 3.50 -13.58 27.89
CA ILE A 371 3.62 -12.73 29.08
C ILE A 371 4.66 -11.63 28.86
N GLY A 372 5.88 -12.01 28.48
CA GLY A 372 7.04 -11.11 28.42
C GLY A 372 7.35 -10.52 27.04
N GLY A 373 6.73 -11.02 25.99
CA GLY A 373 6.99 -10.61 24.61
C GLY A 373 8.43 -10.87 24.16
N PHE A 374 8.83 -10.22 23.07
CA PHE A 374 10.22 -10.24 22.57
C PHE A 374 11.21 -9.59 23.54
N ALA A 375 10.76 -8.62 24.34
CA ALA A 375 11.61 -7.90 25.29
C ALA A 375 12.09 -8.76 26.48
N ASN A 376 11.37 -9.84 26.81
CA ASN A 376 11.70 -10.66 27.98
C ASN A 376 11.57 -12.17 27.71
N LEU A 377 12.26 -12.65 26.67
CA LEU A 377 12.37 -14.08 26.37
C LEU A 377 13.10 -14.85 27.48
N THR A 378 14.06 -14.20 28.16
CA THR A 378 14.84 -14.77 29.27
C THR A 378 13.98 -15.20 30.45
N ARG A 379 12.79 -14.61 30.64
CA ARG A 379 11.80 -15.02 31.65
C ARG A 379 11.59 -16.54 31.69
N CYS A 380 11.60 -17.20 30.52
CA CYS A 380 11.39 -18.64 30.40
C CYS A 380 12.52 -19.46 31.07
N HIS A 381 13.72 -18.89 31.13
CA HIS A 381 14.95 -19.53 31.58
C HIS A 381 15.44 -19.05 32.95
N GLU A 382 14.76 -18.09 33.58
CA GLU A 382 15.08 -17.64 34.92
C GLU A 382 15.00 -18.80 35.92
N ARG A 383 16.10 -19.07 36.61
CA ARG A 383 16.23 -20.16 37.59
C ARG A 383 16.62 -19.62 38.96
N GLN A 384 16.14 -20.31 39.98
CA GLN A 384 16.53 -20.08 41.36
C GLN A 384 16.98 -21.42 41.97
N TYR A 385 18.00 -21.35 42.82
CA TYR A 385 18.45 -22.50 43.58
C TYR A 385 17.59 -22.67 44.83
N VAL A 386 16.84 -23.76 44.93
CA VAL A 386 15.92 -24.08 46.02
C VAL A 386 15.93 -25.58 46.31
N ASN A 387 15.95 -25.96 47.59
CA ASN A 387 15.99 -27.36 48.04
C ASN A 387 17.05 -28.21 47.33
N TYR A 388 18.30 -27.72 47.32
CA TYR A 388 19.46 -28.41 46.73
C TYR A 388 19.39 -28.65 45.21
N GLY A 389 18.58 -27.89 44.47
CA GLY A 389 18.51 -27.98 43.01
C GLY A 389 18.11 -26.67 42.33
N TRP A 390 18.41 -26.57 41.04
CA TRP A 390 17.96 -25.45 40.20
C TRP A 390 16.52 -25.70 39.74
N LYS A 391 15.63 -24.75 39.99
CA LYS A 391 14.26 -24.75 39.47
C LYS A 391 13.99 -23.50 38.65
N TYR A 392 13.23 -23.64 37.58
CA TYR A 392 12.74 -22.48 36.82
C TYR A 392 11.69 -21.73 37.63
N LEU A 393 11.86 -20.42 37.76
CA LEU A 393 10.99 -19.58 38.59
C LEU A 393 9.64 -19.33 37.92
N ASN A 394 9.66 -19.00 36.63
CA ASN A 394 8.47 -18.51 35.92
C ASN A 394 7.86 -19.53 34.94
N CYS A 395 8.49 -20.69 34.74
CA CYS A 395 8.09 -21.60 33.68
C CYS A 395 8.29 -23.08 34.04
N LEU A 396 7.21 -23.84 34.11
CA LEU A 396 7.22 -25.29 34.28
C LEU A 396 7.03 -26.07 32.96
N VAL A 397 6.85 -25.37 31.83
CA VAL A 397 6.56 -25.97 30.52
C VAL A 397 7.85 -26.28 29.77
N ASP A 398 8.03 -27.49 29.28
CA ASP A 398 9.12 -27.88 28.36
C ASP A 398 8.53 -28.35 27.01
N PRO A 399 9.17 -28.04 25.86
CA PRO A 399 10.47 -27.36 25.71
C PRO A 399 10.40 -25.83 25.94
N LYS A 400 11.53 -25.22 26.32
CA LYS A 400 11.68 -23.76 26.49
C LYS A 400 11.90 -23.01 25.16
N THR A 401 11.38 -23.55 24.07
CA THR A 401 11.46 -22.99 22.72
C THR A 401 10.08 -23.07 22.07
N ALA A 402 9.82 -22.20 21.09
CA ALA A 402 8.59 -22.24 20.31
C ALA A 402 8.86 -21.77 18.88
N ASN A 403 8.12 -22.32 17.92
CA ASN A 403 8.10 -21.87 16.54
C ASN A 403 6.84 -21.06 16.33
N LEU A 404 6.98 -19.74 16.27
CA LEU A 404 5.87 -18.84 16.03
C LEU A 404 5.45 -18.91 14.56
N CYS A 405 4.15 -18.99 14.31
CA CYS A 405 3.57 -19.00 12.98
C CYS A 405 2.57 -17.85 12.84
N GLU A 406 2.63 -17.11 11.74
CA GLU A 406 1.67 -16.06 11.46
C GLU A 406 0.33 -16.66 11.06
N PHE A 407 -0.73 -16.19 11.71
CA PHE A 407 -2.11 -16.62 11.52
C PHE A 407 -2.84 -15.68 10.57
N ASN A 408 -3.72 -16.22 9.71
CA ASN A 408 -4.54 -15.44 8.79
C ASN A 408 -5.50 -14.53 9.57
N PRO A 409 -5.31 -13.19 9.57
CA PRO A 409 -6.14 -12.29 10.36
C PRO A 409 -7.60 -12.23 9.89
N LYS A 410 -7.88 -12.67 8.66
CA LYS A 410 -9.22 -12.68 8.06
C LYS A 410 -10.08 -13.87 8.51
N SER A 411 -9.46 -14.91 9.07
CA SER A 411 -10.17 -16.13 9.46
C SER A 411 -11.04 -15.90 10.68
N PRO A 412 -12.37 -16.15 10.58
CA PRO A 412 -13.24 -16.16 11.75
C PRO A 412 -12.96 -17.40 12.62
N LYS A 413 -13.45 -17.36 13.87
CA LYS A 413 -13.18 -18.36 14.92
C LYS A 413 -13.24 -19.82 14.42
N GLY A 414 -12.09 -20.49 14.39
CA GLY A 414 -12.00 -21.95 14.21
C GLY A 414 -12.21 -22.46 12.78
N GLU A 415 -12.35 -21.57 11.79
CA GLU A 415 -12.35 -21.95 10.38
C GLU A 415 -10.92 -21.87 9.82
N GLU A 416 -10.20 -22.99 9.86
CA GLU A 416 -9.06 -23.23 8.99
C GLU A 416 -9.60 -23.58 7.61
N SER A 417 -10.08 -22.59 6.85
CA SER A 417 -10.28 -22.76 5.42
C SER A 417 -9.20 -22.00 4.68
N ASP A 418 -8.51 -22.67 3.77
CA ASP A 418 -7.54 -22.06 2.87
C ASP A 418 -8.19 -21.03 1.91
N ASP A 419 -9.53 -21.01 1.85
CA ASP A 419 -10.35 -20.14 0.98
C ASP A 419 -10.79 -18.80 1.64
N VAL A 420 -10.22 -18.40 2.78
CA VAL A 420 -10.56 -17.11 3.43
C VAL A 420 -9.85 -15.95 2.72
N GLU A 421 -10.47 -15.42 1.66
CA GLU A 421 -9.82 -14.41 0.81
C GLU A 421 -10.30 -12.96 1.04
N GLY A 422 -11.58 -12.78 1.34
CA GLY A 422 -12.23 -11.47 1.50
C GLY A 422 -12.03 -10.79 2.86
N TYR A 423 -12.17 -9.47 2.90
CA TYR A 423 -12.19 -8.63 4.11
C TYR A 423 -13.59 -8.50 4.71
N VAL A 424 -14.61 -8.46 3.85
CA VAL A 424 -16.01 -8.23 4.19
C VAL A 424 -16.74 -9.55 4.46
N LYS A 425 -17.72 -9.54 5.37
CA LYS A 425 -18.58 -10.70 5.61
C LYS A 425 -19.50 -10.93 4.42
N GLN A 426 -19.39 -12.13 3.85
CA GLN A 426 -20.25 -12.56 2.75
C GLN A 426 -21.66 -12.92 3.25
N GLY A 427 -22.67 -12.65 2.43
CA GLY A 427 -24.06 -13.07 2.67
C GLY A 427 -24.84 -12.32 3.75
N LEU A 428 -24.25 -11.32 4.42
CA LEU A 428 -24.94 -10.55 5.46
C LEU A 428 -26.00 -9.61 4.87
N GLN A 429 -25.60 -8.83 3.86
CA GLN A 429 -26.44 -7.91 3.09
C GLN A 429 -25.65 -7.36 1.89
N ASN A 430 -26.35 -6.77 0.92
CA ASN A 430 -25.73 -6.01 -0.16
C ASN A 430 -25.23 -4.65 0.34
N PHE A 431 -24.40 -4.03 -0.50
CA PHE A 431 -23.84 -2.70 -0.31
C PHE A 431 -24.32 -1.77 -1.41
N MET A 432 -24.26 -0.49 -1.13
CA MET A 432 -24.43 0.59 -2.07
C MET A 432 -23.05 1.17 -2.39
N VAL A 433 -22.73 1.30 -3.66
CA VAL A 433 -21.50 1.95 -4.16
C VAL A 433 -21.86 3.14 -5.03
N THR A 434 -21.52 4.34 -4.61
CA THR A 434 -21.79 5.58 -5.38
C THR A 434 -20.82 5.73 -6.56
N ASP A 435 -21.05 6.73 -7.41
CA ASP A 435 -20.19 7.06 -8.55
C ASP A 435 -18.77 7.49 -8.14
N ASP A 436 -18.61 8.11 -6.97
CA ASP A 436 -17.31 8.39 -6.33
C ASP A 436 -16.76 7.21 -5.48
N LEU A 437 -17.30 6.00 -5.70
CA LEU A 437 -16.93 4.74 -5.06
C LEU A 437 -17.02 4.72 -3.52
N ARG A 438 -17.87 5.57 -2.91
CA ARG A 438 -18.19 5.39 -1.49
C ARG A 438 -19.01 4.13 -1.29
N VAL A 439 -18.62 3.34 -0.31
CA VAL A 439 -19.29 2.09 0.05
C VAL A 439 -20.13 2.31 1.30
N LEU A 440 -21.44 2.11 1.17
CA LEU A 440 -22.42 2.25 2.24
C LEU A 440 -23.19 0.94 2.44
N PRO A 441 -23.70 0.66 3.65
CA PRO A 441 -24.68 -0.40 3.83
C PRO A 441 -25.92 -0.15 2.97
N LEU A 442 -26.37 -1.14 2.20
CA LEU A 442 -27.63 -1.00 1.49
C LEU A 442 -28.78 -0.93 2.50
N SER A 443 -29.46 0.21 2.56
CA SER A 443 -30.63 0.43 3.39
C SER A 443 -31.55 1.46 2.75
N LEU A 444 -32.85 1.40 3.09
CA LEU A 444 -33.81 2.39 2.60
C LEU A 444 -33.45 3.82 3.03
N ALA A 445 -32.79 3.98 4.19
CA ALA A 445 -32.31 5.27 4.66
C ALA A 445 -31.20 5.82 3.74
N CYS A 446 -30.20 5.01 3.42
CA CYS A 446 -29.11 5.39 2.51
C CYS A 446 -29.63 5.67 1.09
N THR A 447 -30.54 4.83 0.56
CA THR A 447 -31.17 5.07 -0.74
C THR A 447 -31.91 6.40 -0.78
N LEU A 448 -32.73 6.70 0.23
CA LEU A 448 -33.44 7.97 0.29
C LEU A 448 -32.50 9.17 0.42
N GLN A 449 -31.38 9.02 1.15
CA GLN A 449 -30.36 10.05 1.27
C GLN A 449 -29.72 10.36 -0.09
N VAL A 450 -29.16 9.35 -0.77
CA VAL A 450 -28.48 9.53 -2.07
C VAL A 450 -29.44 10.10 -3.12
N VAL A 451 -30.68 9.59 -3.19
CA VAL A 451 -31.68 10.10 -4.14
C VAL A 451 -32.06 11.56 -3.85
N ARG A 452 -32.12 11.97 -2.57
CA ARG A 452 -32.39 13.36 -2.19
C ARG A 452 -31.23 14.27 -2.55
N GLU A 453 -30.00 13.85 -2.28
CA GLU A 453 -28.78 14.60 -2.58
C GLU A 453 -28.60 14.82 -4.08
N ALA A 454 -28.97 13.82 -4.90
CA ALA A 454 -28.93 13.92 -6.36
C ALA A 454 -29.94 14.94 -6.94
N LYS A 455 -30.97 15.33 -6.19
CA LYS A 455 -32.05 16.26 -6.63
C LYS A 455 -32.76 15.82 -7.94
N ILE A 456 -32.83 14.52 -8.19
CA ILE A 456 -33.45 13.94 -9.40
C ILE A 456 -34.88 13.51 -9.10
N GLN A 457 -35.82 13.74 -10.04
CA GLN A 457 -37.18 13.27 -9.87
C GLN A 457 -37.24 11.76 -10.06
N ARG A 458 -38.01 11.05 -9.21
CA ARG A 458 -38.20 9.59 -9.29
C ARG A 458 -38.55 9.11 -10.71
N LYS A 459 -39.37 9.86 -11.44
CA LYS A 459 -39.81 9.49 -12.80
C LYS A 459 -38.65 9.36 -13.80
N ASP A 460 -37.50 9.95 -13.48
CA ASP A 460 -36.31 9.97 -14.32
C ASP A 460 -35.28 8.91 -13.90
N LEU A 461 -35.55 8.15 -12.84
CA LEU A 461 -34.69 7.06 -12.37
C LEU A 461 -35.15 5.71 -12.95
N VAL A 462 -34.17 4.85 -13.19
CA VAL A 462 -34.36 3.46 -13.62
C VAL A 462 -33.31 2.57 -12.97
N GLU A 463 -33.72 1.37 -12.57
CA GLU A 463 -32.82 0.31 -12.14
C GLU A 463 -32.50 -0.57 -13.35
N LYS A 464 -31.22 -0.91 -13.54
CA LYS A 464 -30.75 -1.83 -14.57
C LYS A 464 -29.81 -2.86 -13.98
N GLU A 465 -29.99 -4.12 -14.37
CA GLU A 465 -29.01 -5.15 -14.07
C GLU A 465 -27.87 -5.10 -15.09
N VAL A 466 -26.63 -5.06 -14.60
CA VAL A 466 -25.41 -5.03 -15.42
C VAL A 466 -24.53 -6.20 -14.99
N THR A 467 -23.96 -6.89 -15.97
CA THR A 467 -22.99 -7.96 -15.74
C THR A 467 -21.61 -7.47 -16.14
N LEU A 468 -20.69 -7.40 -15.18
CA LEU A 468 -19.33 -6.92 -15.40
C LEU A 468 -18.40 -8.09 -15.73
N THR A 469 -17.67 -7.97 -16.82
CA THR A 469 -16.58 -8.89 -17.19
C THR A 469 -15.31 -8.57 -16.41
N LYS A 470 -14.34 -9.49 -16.44
CA LYS A 470 -13.00 -9.24 -15.88
C LYS A 470 -12.34 -7.98 -16.45
N SER A 471 -12.45 -7.74 -17.76
CA SER A 471 -11.90 -6.54 -18.40
C SER A 471 -12.58 -5.26 -17.90
N GLN A 472 -13.90 -5.26 -17.75
CA GLN A 472 -14.64 -4.12 -17.21
C GLN A 472 -14.29 -3.84 -15.74
N MET A 473 -14.03 -4.89 -14.95
CA MET A 473 -13.55 -4.72 -13.56
C MET A 473 -12.14 -4.11 -13.51
N ILE A 474 -11.24 -4.51 -14.41
CA ILE A 474 -9.90 -3.92 -14.53
C ILE A 474 -10.00 -2.44 -14.87
N GLU A 475 -10.83 -2.07 -15.84
CA GLU A 475 -11.07 -0.66 -16.20
C GLU A 475 -11.72 0.13 -15.08
N LEU A 476 -12.64 -0.45 -14.31
CA LEU A 476 -13.22 0.19 -13.12
C LEU A 476 -12.15 0.47 -12.05
N LEU A 477 -11.30 -0.51 -11.74
CA LEU A 477 -10.22 -0.34 -10.77
C LEU A 477 -9.19 0.70 -11.24
N LYS A 478 -8.94 0.77 -12.54
CA LYS A 478 -8.09 1.80 -13.14
C LYS A 478 -8.74 3.19 -13.02
N ALA A 479 -10.03 3.30 -13.31
CA ALA A 479 -10.79 4.54 -13.18
C ALA A 479 -10.76 5.06 -11.73
N ALA A 480 -10.90 4.17 -10.75
CA ALA A 480 -10.84 4.50 -9.32
C ALA A 480 -9.56 5.27 -8.89
N LEU A 481 -8.48 5.20 -9.67
CA LEU A 481 -7.20 5.86 -9.41
C LEU A 481 -7.03 7.22 -10.10
N VAL A 482 -7.88 7.52 -11.09
CA VAL A 482 -7.71 8.68 -11.98
C VAL A 482 -8.93 9.59 -12.09
N THR A 483 -10.14 9.11 -11.74
CA THR A 483 -11.40 9.85 -11.82
C THR A 483 -11.90 10.39 -10.51
#